data_AF-A0A1W1HYT2-F1
#
_entry.id   AF-A0A1W1HYT2-F1
#
_cell.length_a   1.000
_cell.length_b   1.000
_cell.length_c   1.000
_cell.angle_alpha   90.00
_cell.angle_beta   90.00
_cell.angle_gamma   90.00
#
_symmetry.space_group_name_H-M   'P 1'
#
loop_
_entity.id
_entity.type
_entity.pdbx_description
1 polymer ?
#
loop_
_entity_poly.entity_id
_entity_poly.type
_entity_poly.pdbx_seq_one_letter_code
_entity_poly.pdbx_strand_id
1 'polypeptide(L)'
;MRGVRRLPAGFWLVGSLFVVLWGSTVSSYAIEVQPTTEQIQAQVERGKLAAGQGVSPDQLHAWFGATEDLAPRGFIMTKLGSLLVMANHLALRALSPTEQDIAQVLANEHVLVNVVLYGDRVNFAADSYIVLEQAGRTVKPSTVRFDARGDRTTAWPQQPAYRAKVIAQFAYAELDPRAKTTLTVFPSRGGQVSFELDFSRIE
;
A
#
# COMPACT_ATOMS: atom_id res chain seq x y z
N MET A 1 75.25 -13.04 38.78
CA MET A 1 74.11 -13.50 37.96
C MET A 1 72.86 -12.72 38.38
N ARG A 2 72.18 -12.05 37.41
CA ARG A 2 70.78 -11.53 37.44
C ARG A 2 70.44 -10.46 38.50
N GLY A 3 69.81 -9.31 38.26
CA GLY A 3 69.21 -8.63 37.09
C GLY A 3 68.74 -7.22 37.55
N VAL A 4 68.93 -6.15 36.76
CA VAL A 4 67.90 -5.40 35.98
C VAL A 4 66.76 -4.82 36.87
N ARG A 5 66.78 -3.53 37.27
CA ARG A 5 66.31 -2.27 36.61
C ARG A 5 64.79 -1.97 36.65
N ARG A 6 64.51 -0.77 37.19
CA ARG A 6 63.60 0.34 36.75
C ARG A 6 62.13 0.41 37.22
N LEU A 7 61.79 1.66 37.57
CA LEU A 7 60.53 2.32 37.95
C LEU A 7 59.44 2.30 36.86
N PRO A 8 58.17 2.61 37.21
CA PRO A 8 57.03 2.55 36.29
C PRO A 8 56.87 3.85 35.49
N ALA A 9 56.64 3.71 34.18
CA ALA A 9 56.01 4.70 33.31
C ALA A 9 54.75 4.00 32.78
N GLY A 10 53.53 4.54 32.87
CA GLY A 10 53.13 5.80 32.29
C GLY A 10 52.21 5.48 31.11
N PHE A 11 50.91 5.73 31.32
CA PHE A 11 49.81 6.00 30.37
C PHE A 11 50.04 5.75 28.87
N TRP A 12 49.05 5.13 28.19
CA TRP A 12 48.34 5.64 26.99
C TRP A 12 47.35 4.56 26.52
N LEU A 13 46.11 4.62 27.01
CA LEU A 13 44.97 3.89 26.41
C LEU A 13 44.29 4.87 25.45
N VAL A 14 44.52 4.68 24.15
CA VAL A 14 43.80 5.38 23.08
C VAL A 14 42.38 4.83 23.07
N GLY A 15 41.44 5.60 23.61
CA GLY A 15 40.01 5.32 23.53
C GLY A 15 39.50 5.64 22.12
N SER A 16 39.28 4.60 21.31
CA SER A 16 38.59 4.73 20.04
C SER A 16 37.11 5.04 20.28
N LEU A 17 36.71 6.29 19.99
CA LEU A 17 35.31 6.73 20.03
C LEU A 17 34.56 6.14 18.82
N PHE A 18 33.86 5.03 19.02
CA PHE A 18 32.88 4.53 18.05
C PHE A 18 31.65 5.44 18.08
N VAL A 19 31.56 6.37 17.13
CA VAL A 19 30.31 7.09 16.85
C VAL A 19 29.39 6.11 16.13
N VAL A 20 28.51 5.47 16.91
CA VAL A 20 27.38 4.72 16.37
C VAL A 20 26.37 5.74 15.87
N LEU A 21 26.32 5.96 14.56
CA LEU A 21 25.23 6.69 13.91
C LEU A 21 23.97 5.85 14.05
N TRP A 22 23.13 6.18 15.04
CA TRP A 22 21.74 5.75 15.08
C TRP A 22 21.00 6.37 13.91
N GLY A 23 20.93 5.64 12.79
CA GLY A 23 19.97 5.92 11.74
C GLY A 23 18.57 5.83 12.35
N SER A 24 17.91 6.97 12.50
CA SER A 24 16.51 7.02 12.91
C SER A 24 15.70 6.35 11.80
N THR A 25 15.15 5.18 12.07
CA THR A 25 14.14 4.59 11.19
C THR A 25 12.91 5.49 11.26
N VAL A 26 12.78 6.43 10.33
CA VAL A 26 11.57 7.24 10.19
C VAL A 26 10.45 6.26 9.86
N SER A 27 9.59 5.99 10.83
CA SER A 27 8.38 5.19 10.61
C SER A 27 7.53 5.92 9.58
N SER A 28 7.51 5.46 8.34
CA SER A 28 6.57 5.95 7.34
C SER A 28 5.18 5.45 7.71
N TYR A 29 4.20 6.34 7.77
CA TYR A 29 2.81 5.90 7.79
C TYR A 29 2.42 5.41 6.41
N ALA A 30 1.69 4.32 6.37
CA ALA A 30 1.13 3.74 5.15
C ALA A 30 0.29 4.72 4.33
N ILE A 31 -0.50 5.52 5.04
CA ILE A 31 -1.29 6.61 4.49
C ILE A 31 -0.55 7.89 4.88
N GLU A 32 0.57 8.13 4.19
CA GLU A 32 1.34 9.35 4.35
C GLU A 32 0.73 10.46 3.49
N VAL A 33 0.24 11.51 4.16
CA VAL A 33 -0.42 12.64 3.50
C VAL A 33 0.61 13.51 2.80
N GLN A 34 1.80 13.65 3.40
CA GLN A 34 2.90 14.47 2.89
C GLN A 34 4.21 13.67 2.92
N PRO A 35 4.43 12.79 1.93
CA PRO A 35 5.65 11.98 1.88
C PRO A 35 6.92 12.83 1.88
N THR A 36 7.95 12.40 2.61
CA THR A 36 9.26 13.04 2.58
C THR A 36 9.97 12.75 1.26
N THR A 37 10.95 13.58 0.91
CA THR A 37 11.79 13.37 -0.28
C THR A 37 12.43 11.98 -0.29
N GLU A 38 12.89 11.50 0.87
CA GLU A 38 13.50 10.17 1.02
C GLU A 38 12.49 9.06 0.74
N GLN A 39 11.26 9.18 1.26
CA GLN A 39 10.19 8.21 1.01
C GLN A 39 9.79 8.18 -0.48
N ILE A 40 9.70 9.36 -1.11
CA ILE A 40 9.39 9.49 -2.55
C ILE A 40 10.47 8.79 -3.38
N GLN A 41 11.74 9.11 -3.13
CA GLN A 41 12.87 8.51 -3.85
C GLN A 41 12.93 7.00 -3.63
N ALA A 42 12.71 6.53 -2.41
CA ALA A 42 12.70 5.10 -2.09
C ALA A 42 11.66 4.33 -2.90
N GLN A 43 10.43 4.84 -3.04
CA GLN A 43 9.39 4.17 -3.84
C GLN A 43 9.66 4.22 -5.34
N VAL A 44 10.19 5.34 -5.84
CA VAL A 44 10.58 5.45 -7.25
C VAL A 44 11.68 4.44 -7.60
N GLU A 45 12.73 4.35 -6.77
CA GLU A 45 13.81 3.39 -7.00
C GLU A 45 13.34 1.94 -6.86
N ARG A 46 12.50 1.64 -5.86
CA ARG A 46 11.89 0.32 -5.72
C ARG A 46 11.07 -0.07 -6.96
N GLY A 47 10.33 0.87 -7.56
CA GLY A 47 9.56 0.61 -8.77
C GLY A 47 10.45 0.29 -9.98
N LYS A 48 11.54 1.04 -10.15
CA LYS A 48 12.56 0.76 -11.18
C LYS A 48 13.21 -0.60 -10.99
N LEU A 49 13.60 -0.94 -9.76
CA LEU A 49 14.19 -2.24 -9.43
C LEU A 49 13.22 -3.39 -9.75
N ALA A 50 11.96 -3.26 -9.37
CA ALA A 50 10.92 -4.24 -9.68
C ALA A 50 10.74 -4.43 -11.20
N ALA A 51 10.81 -3.34 -11.98
CA ALA A 51 10.73 -3.42 -13.43
C ALA A 51 11.93 -4.17 -14.03
N GLY A 52 13.14 -3.94 -13.50
CA GLY A 52 14.34 -4.69 -13.88
C GLY A 52 14.25 -6.20 -13.58
N GLN A 53 13.36 -6.60 -12.66
CA GLN A 53 13.05 -7.99 -12.34
C GLN A 53 11.86 -8.56 -13.13
N GLY A 54 11.25 -7.77 -14.02
CA GLY A 54 10.07 -8.18 -14.80
C GLY A 54 8.77 -8.27 -14.00
N VAL A 55 8.73 -7.66 -12.80
CA VAL A 55 7.51 -7.62 -11.98
C VAL A 55 6.49 -6.71 -12.64
N SER A 56 5.26 -7.21 -12.80
CA SER A 56 4.17 -6.46 -13.41
C SER A 56 3.54 -5.46 -12.41
N PRO A 57 3.00 -4.32 -12.88
CA PRO A 57 2.47 -3.29 -12.00
C PRO A 57 1.37 -3.76 -11.02
N ASP A 58 0.54 -4.73 -11.42
CA ASP A 58 -0.54 -5.29 -10.61
C ASP A 58 -0.06 -6.13 -9.42
N GLN A 59 1.19 -6.60 -9.47
CA GLN A 59 1.83 -7.34 -8.38
C GLN A 59 2.39 -6.42 -7.28
N LEU A 60 2.45 -5.11 -7.53
CA LEU A 60 3.05 -4.15 -6.59
C LEU A 60 2.05 -3.55 -5.60
N HIS A 61 0.77 -3.87 -5.73
CA HIS A 61 -0.25 -3.34 -4.81
C HIS A 61 -0.18 -4.01 -3.44
N ALA A 62 -0.49 -3.25 -2.40
CA ALA A 62 -0.73 -3.78 -1.06
C ALA A 62 -2.13 -4.42 -1.00
N TRP A 63 -2.17 -5.75 -1.04
CA TRP A 63 -3.41 -6.53 -1.07
C TRP A 63 -3.94 -6.83 0.34
N PHE A 64 -5.27 -6.87 0.47
CA PHE A 64 -6.01 -7.34 1.64
C PHE A 64 -7.09 -8.34 1.23
N GLY A 65 -7.61 -9.08 2.22
CA GLY A 65 -8.63 -10.10 2.02
C GLY A 65 -8.04 -11.47 1.69
N ALA A 66 -8.85 -12.28 1.01
CA ALA A 66 -8.54 -13.69 0.77
C ALA A 66 -7.38 -13.88 -0.22
N THR A 67 -6.57 -14.91 0.01
CA THR A 67 -5.54 -15.38 -0.94
C THR A 67 -6.06 -16.49 -1.85
N GLU A 68 -7.18 -17.10 -1.45
CA GLU A 68 -7.87 -18.15 -2.17
C GLU A 68 -8.49 -17.63 -3.47
N ASP A 69 -8.53 -18.50 -4.47
CA ASP A 69 -9.23 -18.20 -5.72
C ASP A 69 -10.73 -18.01 -5.47
N LEU A 70 -11.32 -17.08 -6.24
CA LEU A 70 -12.75 -16.78 -6.21
C LEU A 70 -13.29 -16.27 -4.87
N ALA A 71 -12.41 -15.82 -3.98
CA ALA A 71 -12.78 -15.19 -2.72
C ALA A 71 -12.56 -13.66 -2.78
N PRO A 72 -13.39 -12.86 -2.10
CA PRO A 72 -13.25 -11.41 -2.10
C PRO A 72 -11.88 -10.95 -1.59
N ARG A 73 -11.29 -10.00 -2.30
CA ARG A 73 -10.01 -9.37 -1.96
C ARG A 73 -9.95 -7.97 -2.53
N GLY A 74 -9.02 -7.18 -2.07
CA GLY A 74 -8.82 -5.83 -2.59
C GLY A 74 -7.40 -5.34 -2.43
N PHE A 75 -7.16 -4.13 -2.90
CA PHE A 75 -5.92 -3.43 -2.66
C PHE A 75 -6.17 -1.96 -2.41
N ILE A 76 -5.21 -1.33 -1.75
CA ILE A 76 -5.20 0.11 -1.49
C ILE A 76 -4.09 0.74 -2.32
N MET A 77 -4.40 1.89 -2.89
CA MET A 77 -3.46 2.71 -3.63
C MET A 77 -3.26 4.03 -2.88
N THR A 78 -2.10 4.14 -2.24
CA THR A 78 -1.63 5.33 -1.53
C THR A 78 -0.80 6.21 -2.48
N LYS A 79 -0.33 7.39 -2.03
CA LYS A 79 0.61 8.22 -2.81
C LYS A 79 1.91 7.46 -3.06
N LEU A 80 2.45 6.84 -2.02
CA LEU A 80 3.67 6.03 -2.08
C LEU A 80 3.50 4.80 -2.98
N GLY A 81 2.42 4.04 -2.82
CA GLY A 81 2.08 2.93 -3.72
C GLY A 81 1.87 3.38 -5.18
N SER A 82 1.28 4.55 -5.40
CA SER A 82 1.11 5.12 -6.74
C SER A 82 2.45 5.47 -7.38
N LEU A 83 3.38 6.06 -6.62
CA LEU A 83 4.74 6.37 -7.10
C LEU A 83 5.49 5.09 -7.48
N LEU A 84 5.39 4.04 -6.63
CA LEU A 84 5.98 2.73 -6.88
C LEU A 84 5.48 2.13 -8.21
N VAL A 85 4.15 2.06 -8.38
CA VAL A 85 3.50 1.50 -9.57
C VAL A 85 3.80 2.32 -10.82
N MET A 86 3.77 3.66 -10.73
CA MET A 86 4.11 4.56 -11.83
C MET A 86 5.57 4.37 -12.28
N ALA A 87 6.50 4.35 -11.34
CA ALA A 87 7.93 4.18 -11.63
C ALA A 87 8.20 2.83 -12.28
N ASN A 88 7.57 1.75 -11.81
CA ASN A 88 7.64 0.44 -12.43
C ASN A 88 7.09 0.45 -13.87
N HIS A 89 5.89 1.01 -14.07
CA HIS A 89 5.26 1.06 -15.39
C HIS A 89 6.08 1.83 -16.42
N LEU A 90 6.69 2.96 -16.03
CA LEU A 90 7.58 3.73 -16.89
C LEU A 90 8.90 2.99 -17.16
N ALA A 91 9.51 2.39 -16.13
CA ALA A 91 10.78 1.67 -16.27
C ALA A 91 10.67 0.44 -17.18
N LEU A 92 9.54 -0.29 -17.15
CA LEU A 92 9.24 -1.39 -18.10
C LEU A 92 9.25 -0.93 -19.57
N ARG A 93 9.13 0.38 -19.81
CA ARG A 93 9.15 1.02 -21.13
C ARG A 93 10.42 1.83 -21.38
N ALA A 94 11.46 1.63 -20.57
CA ALA A 94 12.71 2.38 -20.58
C ALA A 94 12.53 3.91 -20.39
N LEU A 95 11.52 4.32 -19.62
CA LEU A 95 11.25 5.70 -19.23
C LEU A 95 11.52 5.89 -17.73
N SER A 96 11.69 7.14 -17.30
CA SER A 96 11.78 7.52 -15.88
C SER A 96 10.71 8.55 -15.54
N PRO A 97 10.16 8.54 -14.31
CA PRO A 97 9.27 9.61 -13.85
C PRO A 97 9.94 10.97 -13.93
N THR A 98 9.22 11.96 -14.44
CA THR A 98 9.59 13.38 -14.34
C THR A 98 9.15 13.96 -13.00
N GLU A 99 9.69 15.14 -12.64
CA GLU A 99 9.22 15.88 -11.47
C GLU A 99 7.72 16.20 -11.56
N GLN A 100 7.21 16.48 -12.76
CA GLN A 100 5.80 16.73 -13.00
C GLN A 100 4.95 15.48 -12.75
N ASP A 101 5.41 14.30 -13.17
CA ASP A 101 4.71 13.04 -12.90
C ASP A 101 4.59 12.78 -11.39
N ILE A 102 5.70 12.99 -10.66
CA ILE A 102 5.74 12.84 -9.21
C ILE A 102 4.80 13.85 -8.54
N ALA A 103 4.87 15.13 -8.92
CA ALA A 103 4.01 16.17 -8.38
C ALA A 103 2.52 15.87 -8.62
N GLN A 104 2.17 15.35 -9.80
CA GLN A 104 0.80 14.97 -10.13
C GLN A 104 0.27 13.83 -9.25
N VAL A 105 1.11 12.84 -8.93
CA VAL A 105 0.75 11.77 -7.99
C VAL A 105 0.58 12.32 -6.57
N LEU A 106 1.51 13.17 -6.13
CA LEU A 106 1.49 13.76 -4.78
C LEU A 106 0.33 14.74 -4.56
N ALA A 107 -0.17 15.36 -5.63
CA ALA A 107 -1.34 16.23 -5.60
C ALA A 107 -2.67 15.48 -5.39
N ASN A 108 -2.69 14.15 -5.47
CA ASN A 108 -3.91 13.38 -5.26
C ASN A 108 -4.36 13.46 -3.78
N GLU A 109 -5.54 14.00 -3.55
CA GLU A 109 -6.13 14.17 -2.21
C GLU A 109 -6.88 12.93 -1.70
N HIS A 110 -6.89 11.85 -2.49
CA HIS A 110 -7.60 10.62 -2.14
C HIS A 110 -6.73 9.36 -2.14
N VAL A 111 -6.98 8.51 -1.16
CA VAL A 111 -6.64 7.09 -1.20
C VAL A 111 -7.66 6.38 -2.08
N LEU A 112 -7.21 5.54 -2.99
CA LEU A 112 -8.10 4.68 -3.76
C LEU A 112 -8.13 3.29 -3.14
N VAL A 113 -9.34 2.73 -2.98
CA VAL A 113 -9.55 1.35 -2.59
C VAL A 113 -10.26 0.60 -3.70
N ASN A 114 -9.70 -0.52 -4.13
CA ASN A 114 -10.29 -1.41 -5.12
C ASN A 114 -10.64 -2.74 -4.45
N VAL A 115 -11.89 -3.17 -4.57
CA VAL A 115 -12.36 -4.46 -4.08
C VAL A 115 -12.85 -5.29 -5.24
N VAL A 116 -12.32 -6.50 -5.37
CA VAL A 116 -12.81 -7.55 -6.25
C VAL A 116 -13.79 -8.40 -5.47
N LEU A 117 -15.00 -8.50 -5.99
CA LEU A 117 -16.08 -9.33 -5.45
C LEU A 117 -16.45 -10.43 -6.44
N TYR A 118 -17.15 -11.44 -5.92
CA TYR A 118 -17.64 -12.58 -6.66
C TYR A 118 -19.13 -12.79 -6.37
N GLY A 119 -19.89 -13.21 -7.38
CA GLY A 119 -21.32 -13.43 -7.25
C GLY A 119 -21.92 -14.21 -8.41
N ASP A 120 -23.19 -14.58 -8.27
CA ASP A 120 -23.84 -15.55 -9.17
C ASP A 120 -24.57 -14.91 -10.35
N ARG A 121 -24.82 -13.60 -10.28
CA ARG A 121 -25.55 -12.84 -11.30
C ARG A 121 -24.64 -11.85 -11.98
N VAL A 122 -24.80 -11.64 -13.29
CA VAL A 122 -23.95 -10.72 -14.06
C VAL A 122 -23.92 -9.29 -13.52
N ASN A 123 -24.98 -8.80 -12.87
CA ASN A 123 -25.05 -7.42 -12.35
C ASN A 123 -25.07 -7.36 -10.81
N PHE A 124 -24.45 -8.34 -10.13
CA PHE A 124 -24.51 -8.44 -8.68
C PHE A 124 -23.86 -7.25 -7.94
N ALA A 125 -22.83 -6.64 -8.52
CA ALA A 125 -22.11 -5.51 -7.93
C ALA A 125 -22.65 -4.13 -8.33
N ALA A 126 -23.68 -4.07 -9.19
CA ALA A 126 -24.29 -2.79 -9.58
C ALA A 126 -24.81 -2.05 -8.34
N ASP A 127 -24.58 -0.73 -8.29
CA ASP A 127 -24.99 0.14 -7.19
C ASP A 127 -24.41 -0.25 -5.81
N SER A 128 -23.28 -0.96 -5.80
CA SER A 128 -22.57 -1.25 -4.54
C SER A 128 -22.04 0.02 -3.89
N TYR A 129 -22.07 0.04 -2.57
CA TYR A 129 -21.46 1.10 -1.75
C TYR A 129 -20.37 0.54 -0.85
N ILE A 130 -19.50 1.40 -0.34
CA ILE A 130 -18.34 1.01 0.46
C ILE A 130 -18.07 2.08 1.51
N VAL A 131 -17.73 1.67 2.72
CA VAL A 131 -17.36 2.56 3.83
C VAL A 131 -16.14 2.01 4.55
N LEU A 132 -15.49 2.88 5.31
CA LEU A 132 -14.51 2.48 6.31
C LEU A 132 -15.07 2.80 7.69
N GLU A 133 -14.80 1.96 8.67
CA GLU A 133 -15.03 2.23 10.08
C GLU A 133 -13.68 2.38 10.78
N GLN A 134 -13.45 3.53 11.41
CA GLN A 134 -12.22 3.85 12.12
C GLN A 134 -12.54 4.40 13.51
N ALA A 135 -12.07 3.73 14.56
CA ALA A 135 -12.28 4.16 15.95
C ALA A 135 -13.75 4.48 16.30
N GLY A 136 -14.71 3.73 15.73
CA GLY A 136 -16.15 3.94 15.94
C GLY A 136 -16.78 5.04 15.08
N ARG A 137 -16.05 5.59 14.11
CA ARG A 137 -16.56 6.55 13.13
C ARG A 137 -16.60 5.93 11.73
N THR A 138 -17.74 6.10 11.05
CA THR A 138 -17.88 5.82 9.63
C THR A 138 -17.21 6.90 8.79
N VAL A 139 -16.21 6.53 8.01
CA VAL A 139 -15.62 7.35 6.94
C VAL A 139 -16.32 7.01 5.63
N LYS A 140 -16.92 8.02 5.00
CA LYS A 140 -17.59 7.88 3.72
C LYS A 140 -16.64 8.18 2.56
N PRO A 141 -16.77 7.48 1.42
CA PRO A 141 -16.01 7.78 0.24
C PRO A 141 -16.50 9.07 -0.43
N SER A 142 -15.59 9.80 -1.04
CA SER A 142 -15.88 10.93 -1.91
C SER A 142 -16.58 10.48 -3.20
N THR A 143 -16.16 9.34 -3.75
CA THR A 143 -16.77 8.72 -4.93
C THR A 143 -16.75 7.20 -4.83
N VAL A 144 -17.74 6.55 -5.45
CA VAL A 144 -17.79 5.10 -5.64
C VAL A 144 -18.08 4.80 -7.10
N ARG A 145 -17.32 3.86 -7.66
CA ARG A 145 -17.52 3.28 -8.99
C ARG A 145 -17.65 1.77 -8.84
N PHE A 146 -18.44 1.16 -9.71
CA PHE A 146 -18.64 -0.29 -9.72
C PHE A 146 -18.76 -0.78 -11.15
N ASP A 147 -18.44 -2.04 -11.36
CA ASP A 147 -18.74 -2.71 -12.63
C ASP A 147 -20.25 -3.00 -12.70
N ALA A 148 -20.94 -2.37 -13.65
CA ALA A 148 -22.37 -2.61 -13.86
C ALA A 148 -22.67 -4.05 -14.32
N ARG A 149 -21.67 -4.70 -14.92
CA ARG A 149 -21.69 -6.10 -15.35
C ARG A 149 -20.36 -6.74 -14.99
N GLY A 150 -20.40 -7.87 -14.29
CA GLY A 150 -19.24 -8.67 -13.95
C GLY A 150 -18.78 -9.54 -15.11
N ASP A 151 -17.47 -9.80 -15.11
CA ASP A 151 -16.80 -10.74 -15.99
C ASP A 151 -17.09 -12.18 -15.55
N ARG A 152 -17.09 -13.13 -16.48
CA ARG A 152 -17.20 -14.55 -16.13
C ARG A 152 -15.96 -14.99 -15.35
N THR A 153 -16.17 -15.79 -14.31
CA THR A 153 -15.07 -16.47 -13.61
C THR A 153 -14.64 -17.71 -14.38
N THR A 154 -13.52 -18.31 -13.95
CA THR A 154 -13.07 -19.62 -14.43
C THR A 154 -14.03 -20.75 -14.09
N ALA A 155 -14.87 -20.58 -13.07
CA ALA A 155 -15.89 -21.54 -12.67
C ALA A 155 -17.18 -21.43 -13.49
N TRP A 156 -17.34 -20.42 -14.36
CA TRP A 156 -18.59 -20.24 -15.12
C TRP A 156 -18.93 -21.50 -15.96
N PRO A 157 -20.19 -21.99 -15.95
CA PRO A 157 -21.39 -21.40 -15.34
C PRO A 157 -21.65 -21.79 -13.86
N GLN A 158 -20.77 -22.54 -13.21
CA GLN A 158 -20.84 -22.84 -11.78
C GLN A 158 -20.54 -21.60 -10.91
N GLN A 159 -20.92 -21.67 -9.63
CA GLN A 159 -20.80 -20.56 -8.69
C GLN A 159 -19.40 -20.51 -8.01
N PRO A 160 -18.89 -19.30 -7.69
CA PRO A 160 -19.43 -18.01 -8.11
C PRO A 160 -19.15 -17.74 -9.59
N ALA A 161 -20.18 -17.38 -10.35
CA ALA A 161 -20.14 -17.36 -11.82
C ALA A 161 -19.55 -16.07 -12.40
N TYR A 162 -19.56 -14.97 -11.63
CA TYR A 162 -19.13 -13.65 -12.07
C TYR A 162 -18.18 -12.99 -11.06
N ARG A 163 -17.27 -12.17 -11.59
CA ARG A 163 -16.34 -11.31 -10.85
C ARG A 163 -16.62 -9.85 -11.22
N ALA A 164 -16.62 -8.95 -10.25
CA ALA A 164 -16.79 -7.51 -10.48
C ALA A 164 -15.91 -6.70 -9.53
N LYS A 165 -15.60 -5.47 -9.90
CA LYS A 165 -14.86 -4.51 -9.07
C LYS A 165 -15.79 -3.45 -8.49
N VAL A 166 -15.49 -3.04 -7.26
CA VAL A 166 -16.01 -1.85 -6.60
C VAL A 166 -14.82 -0.99 -6.20
N ILE A 167 -14.79 0.26 -6.63
CA ILE A 167 -13.68 1.19 -6.45
C ILE A 167 -14.20 2.41 -5.71
N ALA A 168 -13.52 2.81 -4.65
CA ALA A 168 -13.84 4.04 -3.95
C ALA A 168 -12.63 4.91 -3.71
N GLN A 169 -12.91 6.21 -3.57
CA GLN A 169 -11.93 7.22 -3.21
C GLN A 169 -12.28 7.78 -1.83
N PHE A 170 -11.33 7.75 -0.91
CA PHE A 170 -11.46 8.32 0.43
C PHE A 170 -10.48 9.48 0.57
N ALA A 171 -10.94 10.64 1.03
CA ALA A 171 -10.05 11.78 1.26
C ALA A 171 -9.00 11.45 2.33
N TYR A 172 -7.72 11.76 2.05
CA TYR A 172 -6.64 11.58 3.04
C TYR A 172 -6.93 12.29 4.36
N ALA A 173 -7.52 13.50 4.28
CA ALA A 173 -7.87 14.31 5.46
C ALA A 173 -8.90 13.66 6.38
N GLU A 174 -9.65 12.68 5.87
CA GLU A 174 -10.69 11.96 6.61
C GLU A 174 -10.19 10.61 7.14
N LEU A 175 -8.94 10.23 6.91
CA LEU A 175 -8.41 8.94 7.34
C LEU A 175 -7.51 9.10 8.57
N ASP A 176 -7.70 8.23 9.55
CA ASP A 176 -6.71 8.03 10.61
C ASP A 176 -5.73 6.93 10.18
N PRO A 177 -4.46 7.25 9.89
CA PRO A 177 -3.48 6.26 9.45
C PRO A 177 -3.09 5.23 10.52
N ARG A 178 -3.48 5.45 11.79
CA ARG A 178 -3.14 4.58 12.93
C ARG A 178 -4.35 3.82 13.49
N ALA A 179 -5.56 4.16 13.06
CA ALA A 179 -6.75 3.47 13.51
C ALA A 179 -6.83 2.06 12.90
N LYS A 180 -7.23 1.09 13.73
CA LYS A 180 -7.78 -0.16 13.20
C LYS A 180 -8.96 0.19 12.31
N THR A 181 -8.98 -0.37 11.12
CA THR A 181 -9.92 0.01 10.09
C THR A 181 -10.68 -1.22 9.60
N THR A 182 -12.00 -1.19 9.66
CA THR A 182 -12.82 -2.19 8.98
C THR A 182 -13.34 -1.57 7.69
N LEU A 183 -13.08 -2.20 6.56
CA LEU A 183 -13.70 -1.85 5.29
C LEU A 183 -14.92 -2.73 5.08
N THR A 184 -16.05 -2.14 4.73
CA THR A 184 -17.26 -2.90 4.40
C THR A 184 -17.83 -2.47 3.06
N VAL A 185 -18.06 -3.45 2.20
CA VAL A 185 -18.77 -3.30 0.92
C VAL A 185 -20.20 -3.80 1.08
N PHE A 186 -21.15 -3.00 0.62
CA PHE A 186 -22.58 -3.27 0.61
C PHE A 186 -23.07 -3.40 -0.83
N PRO A 187 -23.17 -4.61 -1.38
CA PRO A 187 -23.87 -4.83 -2.65
C PRO A 187 -25.34 -4.41 -2.53
N SER A 188 -25.86 -3.71 -3.54
CA SER A 188 -27.25 -3.21 -3.54
C SER A 188 -28.31 -4.31 -3.39
N ARG A 189 -27.96 -5.55 -3.74
CA ARG A 189 -28.83 -6.73 -3.67
C ARG A 189 -28.79 -7.44 -2.32
N GLY A 190 -28.10 -6.88 -1.33
CA GLY A 190 -28.03 -7.38 0.03
C GLY A 190 -26.74 -8.15 0.33
N GLY A 191 -26.59 -8.47 1.62
CA GLY A 191 -25.33 -8.97 2.17
C GLY A 191 -24.31 -7.85 2.40
N GLN A 192 -23.18 -8.23 2.97
CA GLN A 192 -22.03 -7.35 3.13
C GLN A 192 -20.75 -8.18 3.09
N VAL A 193 -19.67 -7.57 2.63
CA VAL A 193 -18.33 -8.16 2.69
C VAL A 193 -17.45 -7.21 3.48
N SER A 194 -16.84 -7.70 4.56
CA SER A 194 -16.00 -6.90 5.44
C SER A 194 -14.56 -7.41 5.46
N PHE A 195 -13.62 -6.47 5.59
CA PHE A 195 -12.19 -6.74 5.68
C PHE A 195 -11.61 -5.94 6.84
N GLU A 196 -10.83 -6.61 7.68
CA GLU A 196 -9.98 -5.93 8.66
C GLU A 196 -8.73 -5.43 7.93
N LEU A 197 -8.50 -4.13 8.00
CA LEU A 197 -7.38 -3.43 7.40
C LEU A 197 -6.48 -2.91 8.52
N ASP A 198 -5.23 -3.35 8.48
CA ASP A 198 -4.15 -2.74 9.23
C ASP A 198 -3.39 -1.82 8.28
N PHE A 199 -3.76 -0.53 8.29
CA PHE A 199 -3.09 0.45 7.44
C PHE A 199 -1.59 0.44 7.67
N SER A 200 -1.10 0.25 8.90
CA SER A 200 0.35 0.21 9.16
C SER A 200 1.14 -0.86 8.38
N ARG A 201 0.46 -1.85 7.78
CA ARG A 201 1.06 -2.92 6.96
C ARG A 201 0.93 -2.69 5.45
N ILE A 202 0.37 -1.56 5.04
CA ILE A 202 0.14 -1.17 3.65
C ILE A 202 1.25 -0.18 3.30
N GLU A 203 2.02 -0.44 2.25
CA GLU A 203 3.06 0.49 1.74
C GLU A 203 2.56 1.21 0.48
#